data_AF-A0A2S9FKY3-F1
#
_entry.id   AF-A0A2S9FKY3-F1
#
_cell.length_a   1.000
_cell.length_b   1.000
_cell.length_c   1.000
_cell.angle_alpha   90.00
_cell.angle_beta   90.00
_cell.angle_gamma   90.00
#
_symmetry.space_group_name_H-M   'P 1'
#
loop_
_entity.id
_entity.type
_entity.pdbx_description
1 polymer ?
#
loop_
_entity_poly.entity_id
_entity_poly.type
_entity_poly.pdbx_seq_one_letter_code
_entity_poly.pdbx_strand_id
1 'polypeptide(L)'
;MPPATAHAKSELTADSHDLIRVTGARENNLKDVTIELPKRRLTVFTGVSGSGKSSLVFDTIAAESQRLINETYSTFVQGLMPSLA
;
A
#
# COMPACT_ATOMS: atom_id res chain seq x y z
N MET A 1 13.64 -19.56 -36.13
CA MET A 1 12.75 -18.77 -35.25
C MET A 1 13.26 -18.96 -33.82
N PRO A 2 13.97 -17.97 -33.22
CA PRO A 2 14.42 -18.10 -31.84
C PRO A 2 13.24 -17.92 -30.86
N PRO A 3 13.24 -18.61 -29.71
CA PRO A 3 12.22 -18.45 -28.69
C PRO A 3 12.35 -17.08 -28.00
N ALA A 4 11.21 -16.46 -27.70
CA ALA A 4 11.14 -15.19 -26.99
C ALA A 4 11.87 -15.29 -25.64
N THR A 5 12.96 -14.54 -25.52
CA THR A 5 13.77 -14.40 -24.31
C THR A 5 12.86 -14.01 -23.14
N ALA A 6 12.82 -14.85 -22.11
CA ALA A 6 12.20 -14.53 -20.84
C ALA A 6 12.73 -13.18 -20.35
N HIS A 7 11.85 -12.22 -20.13
CA HIS A 7 12.20 -10.94 -19.53
C HIS A 7 12.67 -11.19 -18.09
N ALA A 8 13.98 -11.31 -17.91
CA ALA A 8 14.60 -11.27 -16.59
C ALA A 8 14.14 -9.97 -15.91
N LYS A 9 13.40 -10.10 -14.80
CA LYS A 9 13.06 -8.97 -13.94
C LYS A 9 14.38 -8.35 -13.51
N SER A 10 14.71 -7.18 -14.05
CA SER A 10 15.84 -6.40 -13.56
C SER A 10 15.58 -6.11 -12.09
N GLU A 11 16.42 -6.62 -11.19
CA GLU A 11 16.36 -6.32 -9.76
C GLU A 11 16.61 -4.81 -9.61
N LEU A 12 15.53 -4.04 -9.58
CA LEU A 12 15.59 -2.63 -9.29
C LEU A 12 15.86 -2.50 -7.80
N THR A 13 16.57 -1.45 -7.37
CA THR A 13 16.88 -1.19 -5.95
C THR A 13 15.61 -1.08 -5.07
N ALA A 14 14.44 -0.93 -5.68
CA ALA A 14 13.15 -0.96 -4.98
C ALA A 14 12.73 -2.39 -4.56
N ASP A 15 13.22 -3.43 -5.23
CA ASP A 15 12.87 -4.84 -4.96
C ASP A 15 13.64 -5.44 -3.78
N SER A 16 14.69 -4.75 -3.31
CA SER A 16 15.43 -5.14 -2.10
C SER A 16 14.80 -4.65 -0.80
N HIS A 17 13.67 -3.94 -0.86
CA HIS A 17 13.01 -3.37 0.32
C HIS A 17 11.85 -4.24 0.81
N ASP A 18 11.55 -4.12 2.11
CA ASP A 18 10.43 -4.83 2.72
C ASP A 18 9.09 -4.55 2.05
N LEU A 19 8.12 -5.42 2.31
CA LEU A 19 6.74 -5.30 1.84
C LEU A 19 5.85 -4.71 2.93
N ILE A 20 4.78 -4.01 2.52
CA ILE A 20 3.63 -3.69 3.37
C ILE A 20 2.63 -4.82 3.14
N ARG A 21 2.37 -5.63 4.17
CA ARG A 21 1.41 -6.73 4.10
C ARG A 21 0.12 -6.31 4.80
N VAL A 22 -0.98 -6.30 4.05
CA VAL A 22 -2.33 -6.12 4.58
C VAL A 22 -2.98 -7.50 4.59
N THR A 23 -3.37 -7.99 5.76
CA THR A 23 -4.01 -9.30 5.91
C THR A 23 -5.43 -9.14 6.41
N GLY A 24 -6.38 -9.77 5.73
CA GLY A 24 -7.77 -9.83 6.16
C GLY A 24 -8.50 -8.49 6.20
N ALA A 25 -8.26 -7.63 5.22
CA ALA A 25 -8.99 -6.37 5.10
C ALA A 25 -10.49 -6.65 4.85
N ARG A 26 -11.35 -6.13 5.74
CA ARG A 26 -12.80 -6.35 5.76
C ARG A 26 -13.62 -5.06 5.83
N GLU A 27 -12.98 -3.92 5.62
CA GLU A 27 -13.67 -2.62 5.62
C GLU A 27 -14.67 -2.50 4.46
N ASN A 28 -15.89 -2.10 4.78
CA ASN A 28 -17.00 -1.91 3.84
C ASN A 28 -17.31 -3.15 2.98
N ASN A 29 -16.91 -3.14 1.70
CA ASN A 29 -17.19 -4.21 0.73
C ASN A 29 -16.03 -5.23 0.58
N LEU A 30 -14.97 -5.11 1.39
CA LEU A 30 -13.81 -5.98 1.28
C LEU A 30 -14.11 -7.38 1.85
N LYS A 31 -13.82 -8.41 1.07
CA LYS A 31 -14.07 -9.82 1.40
C LYS A 31 -12.80 -10.52 1.86
N ASP A 32 -12.29 -10.11 3.02
CA ASP A 32 -11.09 -10.72 3.63
C ASP A 32 -9.85 -10.64 2.74
N VAL A 33 -9.58 -9.44 2.22
CA VAL A 33 -8.55 -9.24 1.21
C VAL A 33 -7.17 -9.26 1.86
N THR A 34 -6.28 -10.09 1.33
CA THR A 34 -4.86 -10.15 1.72
C THR A 34 -3.98 -9.74 0.55
N ILE A 35 -3.17 -8.69 0.72
CA ILE A 35 -2.31 -8.14 -0.32
C ILE A 35 -0.93 -7.76 0.22
N GLU A 36 0.05 -7.76 -0.67
CA GLU A 36 1.42 -7.34 -0.40
C GLU A 36 1.81 -6.21 -1.34
N LEU A 37 2.27 -5.10 -0.77
CA LEU A 37 2.65 -3.90 -1.50
C LEU A 37 4.15 -3.65 -1.32
N PRO A 38 4.95 -3.60 -2.40
CA PRO A 38 6.37 -3.32 -2.28
C PRO A 38 6.60 -1.89 -1.78
N LYS A 39 7.43 -1.73 -0.74
CA LYS A 39 7.82 -0.39 -0.28
C LYS A 39 8.65 0.30 -1.37
N ARG A 40 8.56 1.63 -1.43
CA ARG A 40 9.33 2.49 -2.34
C ARG A 40 9.07 2.21 -3.82
N ARG A 41 7.91 1.63 -4.15
CA ARG A 41 7.37 1.57 -5.51
C ARG A 41 6.08 2.36 -5.61
N LEU A 42 5.85 2.95 -6.77
CA LEU A 42 4.54 3.48 -7.13
C LEU A 42 3.61 2.29 -7.40
N THR A 43 2.64 2.08 -6.50
CA THR A 43 1.63 1.03 -6.65
C THR A 43 0.29 1.65 -7.00
N VAL A 44 -0.32 1.19 -8.10
CA VAL A 44 -1.59 1.71 -8.60
C VAL A 44 -2.69 0.67 -8.40
N PHE A 45 -3.79 1.07 -7.77
CA PHE A 45 -4.97 0.23 -7.61
C PHE A 45 -5.99 0.54 -8.71
N THR A 46 -6.30 -0.43 -9.55
CA THR A 46 -7.27 -0.29 -10.66
C THR A 46 -8.40 -1.30 -10.53
N GLY A 47 -9.52 -1.07 -11.24
CA GLY A 47 -10.69 -1.95 -11.21
C GLY A 47 -12.03 -1.20 -11.31
N VAL A 48 -13.11 -1.94 -11.53
CA VAL A 48 -14.47 -1.42 -11.76
C VAL A 48 -15.01 -0.60 -10.57
N SER A 49 -15.99 0.29 -10.82
CA SER A 49 -16.65 1.02 -9.73
C SER A 49 -17.27 0.06 -8.71
N GLY A 50 -17.16 0.37 -7.41
CA GLY A 50 -17.67 -0.49 -6.34
C GLY A 50 -16.78 -1.69 -5.95
N SER A 51 -15.66 -1.91 -6.62
CA SER A 51 -14.77 -3.05 -6.31
C SER A 51 -14.01 -2.96 -4.98
N GLY A 52 -14.19 -1.89 -4.19
CA GLY A 52 -13.54 -1.71 -2.89
C GLY A 52 -12.15 -1.08 -2.91
N LYS A 53 -11.67 -0.54 -4.05
CA LYS A 53 -10.35 0.13 -4.15
C LYS A 53 -10.19 1.26 -3.14
N SER A 54 -11.16 2.17 -3.10
CA SER A 54 -11.14 3.31 -2.18
C SER A 54 -11.17 2.83 -0.73
N SER A 55 -11.93 1.79 -0.42
CA SER A 55 -11.98 1.21 0.93
C SER A 55 -10.66 0.56 1.35
N LEU A 56 -9.97 -0.09 0.40
CA LEU A 56 -8.66 -0.66 0.69
C LEU A 56 -7.58 0.41 0.88
N VAL A 57 -7.58 1.44 0.03
CA VAL A 57 -6.54 2.49 0.07
C VAL A 57 -6.76 3.49 1.19
N PHE A 58 -7.96 4.07 1.30
CA PHE A 58 -8.26 5.14 2.24
C PHE A 58 -8.71 4.60 3.60
N ASP A 59 -9.73 3.72 3.61
CA ASP A 59 -10.33 3.27 4.88
C ASP A 59 -9.43 2.28 5.61
N THR A 60 -8.64 1.47 4.90
CA THR A 60 -7.74 0.48 5.52
C THR A 60 -6.30 1.00 5.62
N ILE A 61 -5.61 1.20 4.48
CA ILE A 61 -4.17 1.47 4.49
C ILE A 61 -3.85 2.86 5.05
N ALA A 62 -4.51 3.92 4.56
CA ALA A 62 -4.21 5.29 4.99
C ALA A 62 -4.63 5.52 6.45
N ALA A 63 -5.80 5.03 6.86
CA ALA A 63 -6.27 5.13 8.24
C ALA A 63 -5.30 4.46 9.24
N GLU A 64 -4.89 3.22 8.97
CA GLU A 64 -3.96 2.51 9.85
C GLU A 64 -2.56 3.14 9.84
N SER A 65 -2.08 3.60 8.68
CA SER A 65 -0.81 4.33 8.60
C SER A 65 -0.84 5.60 9.47
N GLN A 66 -1.94 6.35 9.42
CA GLN A 66 -2.08 7.56 10.25
C GLN A 66 -2.16 7.21 11.73
N ARG A 67 -2.92 6.17 12.10
CA ARG A 67 -3.03 5.69 13.49
C ARG A 67 -1.66 5.31 14.05
N LEU A 68 -0.87 4.53 13.30
CA LEU A 68 0.48 4.12 13.70
C LEU A 68 1.44 5.31 13.87
N ILE A 69 1.37 6.30 12.98
CA ILE A 69 2.16 7.54 13.10
C ILE A 69 1.75 8.29 14.37
N ASN A 70 0.45 8.41 14.63
CA ASN A 70 -0.07 9.10 15.80
C ASN A 70 0.27 8.38 17.12
N GLU A 71 0.41 7.06 17.10
CA GLU A 71 0.79 6.26 18.28
C GLU A 71 2.31 6.24 18.54
N THR A 72 3.12 6.35 17.50
CA THR A 72 4.59 6.16 17.61
C THR A 72 5.34 7.47 17.84
N TYR A 73 4.80 8.60 17.36
CA TYR A 73 5.46 9.89 17.47
C TYR A 73 4.84 10.75 18.58
N SER A 74 5.67 11.29 19.47
CA SER A 74 5.27 12.36 20.40
C SER A 74 4.50 13.46 19.65
N THR A 75 3.48 14.03 20.28
CA THR A 75 2.67 15.15 19.76
C THR A 75 3.51 16.28 19.17
N PHE A 76 4.76 16.44 19.64
CA PHE A 76 5.75 17.36 19.09
C PHE A 76 6.12 17.11 17.62
N VAL A 77 6.34 15.85 17.22
CA VAL A 77 6.71 15.50 15.84
C VAL A 77 5.50 15.49 14.92
N GLN A 78 4.31 15.18 15.45
CA GLN A 78 3.05 15.26 14.70
C GLN A 78 2.74 16.68 14.21
N GLY A 79 3.08 17.70 15.01
CA GLY A 79 2.92 19.12 14.63
C GLY A 79 3.84 19.59 13.49
N LEU A 80 4.84 18.81 13.10
CA LEU A 80 5.74 19.10 11.99
C LEU A 80 5.35 18.36 10.70
N MET A 81 4.37 17.46 10.74
CA MET A 81 3.90 16.75 9.55
C MET A 81 2.93 17.62 8.74
N PRO A 82 3.04 17.65 7.39
CA PRO A 82 2.12 18.40 6.56
C PRO A 82 0.70 17.83 6.70
N SER A 83 -0.24 18.65 7.18
CA SER A 83 -1.66 18.31 7.08
C SER A 83 -2.08 18.42 5.62
N LEU A 84 -2.53 17.31 5.03
CA LEU A 84 -3.21 17.34 3.73
C LEU A 84 -4.60 17.98 3.95
N ALA A 85 -4.68 19.29 3.72
CA ALA A 85 -5.92 20.05 3.61
C ALA A 85 -6.57 19.85 2.23
#